data_AF-A0A8T4XY73-F1
#
_entry.id   AF-A0A8T4XY73-F1
#
_cell.length_a   1.000
_cell.length_b   1.000
_cell.length_c   1.000
_cell.angle_alpha   90.00
_cell.angle_beta   90.00
_cell.angle_gamma   90.00
#
_symmetry.space_group_name_H-M   'P 1'
#
loop_
_entity.id
_entity.type
_entity.pdbx_description
1 polymer ?
#
loop_
_entity_poly.entity_id
_entity_poly.type
_entity_poly.pdbx_seq_one_letter_code
_entity_poly.pdbx_strand_id
1 'polypeptide(L)'
;MGTRPFISVVVPTLNSERTLKECLESLRRLKYPEDRRELIVVDGQSEDRTVEIAKDYGARVVIELERKRGSTYNRGLKEARGKYIAYIDSDAIAPETWLDTAISYLEGNFIKPANYVPMKEHRELKCSLAEVAKY
;
A
#
# COMPACT_ATOMS: atom_id res chain seq x y z
N MET A 1 12.75 -21.45 10.09
CA MET A 1 12.44 -20.39 9.10
C MET A 1 11.35 -19.51 9.69
N GLY A 2 11.63 -18.23 9.91
CA GLY A 2 10.67 -17.31 10.50
C GLY A 2 9.51 -17.03 9.54
N THR A 3 8.29 -17.01 10.05
CA THR A 3 7.10 -16.62 9.28
C THR A 3 7.27 -15.18 8.82
N ARG A 4 7.19 -14.90 7.50
CA ARG A 4 7.18 -13.52 6.96
C ARG A 4 6.13 -12.68 7.69
N PRO A 5 6.29 -11.39 8.01
CA PRO A 5 5.28 -10.62 8.75
C PRO A 5 3.95 -10.48 8.00
N PHE A 6 2.83 -10.21 8.70
CA PHE A 6 1.55 -9.86 8.04
C PHE A 6 1.56 -8.36 7.72
N ILE A 7 1.15 -7.95 6.51
CA ILE A 7 1.21 -6.55 6.04
C ILE A 7 -0.18 -6.04 5.65
N SER A 8 -0.52 -4.81 6.04
CA SER A 8 -1.68 -4.11 5.49
C SER A 8 -1.24 -3.18 4.36
N VAL A 9 -1.67 -3.46 3.13
CA VAL A 9 -1.49 -2.54 2.01
C VAL A 9 -2.69 -1.61 1.98
N VAL A 10 -2.45 -0.30 2.10
CA VAL A 10 -3.50 0.71 2.18
C VAL A 10 -3.43 1.64 0.96
N VAL A 11 -4.55 1.75 0.26
CA VAL A 11 -4.71 2.61 -0.92
C VAL A 11 -5.77 3.68 -0.63
N PRO A 12 -5.38 4.93 -0.31
CA PRO A 12 -6.33 6.02 -0.22
C PRO A 12 -6.84 6.40 -1.62
N THR A 13 -8.15 6.59 -1.78
CA THR A 13 -8.79 6.91 -3.06
C THR A 13 -9.79 8.07 -2.95
N LEU A 14 -9.94 8.82 -4.05
CA LEU A 14 -11.01 9.78 -4.27
C LEU A 14 -11.13 10.05 -5.78
N ASN A 15 -12.20 9.57 -6.40
CA ASN A 15 -12.46 9.66 -7.84
C ASN A 15 -11.27 9.15 -8.68
N SER A 16 -10.82 7.94 -8.35
CA SER A 16 -9.64 7.28 -8.91
C SER A 16 -9.97 6.24 -9.99
N GLU A 17 -11.17 6.24 -10.60
CA GLU A 17 -11.61 5.22 -11.58
C GLU A 17 -10.59 5.00 -12.70
N ARG A 18 -9.93 6.07 -13.14
CA ARG A 18 -8.99 6.05 -14.27
C ARG A 18 -7.67 5.34 -13.98
N THR A 19 -7.24 5.27 -12.73
CA THR A 19 -5.89 4.82 -12.36
C THR A 19 -5.89 3.63 -11.42
N LEU A 20 -6.93 3.49 -10.59
CA LEU A 20 -6.98 2.50 -9.52
C LEU A 20 -6.78 1.07 -10.06
N LYS A 21 -7.35 0.76 -11.23
CA LYS A 21 -7.22 -0.57 -11.83
C LYS A 21 -5.75 -0.98 -12.03
N GLU A 22 -4.93 -0.09 -12.59
CA GLU A 22 -3.51 -0.38 -12.84
C GLU A 22 -2.71 -0.52 -11.54
N CYS A 23 -3.04 0.32 -10.55
CA CYS A 23 -2.49 0.22 -9.20
C CYS A 23 -2.80 -1.16 -8.59
N LEU A 24 -4.06 -1.57 -8.56
CA LEU A 24 -4.49 -2.85 -7.97
C LEU A 24 -3.94 -4.06 -8.73
N GLU A 25 -3.83 -3.99 -10.07
CA GLU A 25 -3.14 -5.01 -10.87
C GLU A 25 -1.66 -5.14 -10.48
N SER A 26 -0.96 -4.03 -10.23
CA SER A 26 0.42 -4.08 -9.77
C SER A 26 0.55 -4.75 -8.40
N LEU A 27 -0.41 -4.52 -7.51
CA LEU A 27 -0.44 -5.15 -6.19
C LEU A 27 -0.71 -6.66 -6.28
N ARG A 28 -1.47 -7.14 -7.27
CA ARG A 28 -1.65 -8.59 -7.50
C ARG A 28 -0.35 -9.29 -7.89
N ARG A 29 0.58 -8.60 -8.56
CA ARG A 29 1.87 -9.16 -9.01
C ARG A 29 2.97 -9.13 -7.95
N LEU A 30 2.69 -8.68 -6.73
CA LEU A 30 3.69 -8.63 -5.67
C LEU A 30 4.24 -10.03 -5.34
N LYS A 31 5.57 -10.13 -5.25
CA LYS A 31 6.32 -11.29 -4.77
C LYS A 31 6.28 -11.34 -3.24
N TYR A 32 5.08 -11.37 -2.69
CA TYR A 32 4.81 -11.49 -1.26
C TYR A 32 3.60 -12.41 -1.06
N PRO A 33 3.63 -13.36 -0.11
CA PRO A 33 2.53 -14.32 0.05
C PRO A 33 1.18 -13.64 0.27
N GLU A 34 0.15 -14.09 -0.45
CA GLU A 34 -1.20 -13.51 -0.36
C GLU A 34 -1.83 -13.70 1.02
N ASP A 35 -1.57 -14.84 1.67
CA ASP A 35 -1.99 -15.13 3.04
C ASP A 35 -1.23 -14.31 4.11
N ARG A 36 -0.20 -13.56 3.69
CA ARG A 36 0.57 -12.66 4.55
C ARG A 36 0.30 -11.18 4.29
N ARG A 37 -0.78 -10.86 3.56
CA ARG A 37 -1.18 -9.47 3.34
C ARG A 37 -2.69 -9.29 3.27
N GLU A 38 -3.13 -8.09 3.62
CA GLU A 38 -4.48 -7.61 3.30
C GLU A 38 -4.39 -6.37 2.40
N LEU A 39 -5.44 -6.14 1.62
CA LEU A 39 -5.60 -4.96 0.79
C LEU A 39 -6.79 -4.15 1.30
N ILE A 40 -6.53 -2.91 1.72
CA ILE A 40 -7.52 -1.97 2.21
C ILE A 40 -7.57 -0.78 1.25
N VAL A 41 -8.73 -0.51 0.68
CA VAL A 41 -8.97 0.73 -0.08
C VAL A 41 -9.78 1.66 0.81
N VAL A 42 -9.25 2.85 1.08
CA VAL A 42 -9.92 3.86 1.90
C VAL A 42 -10.43 4.96 0.98
N ASP A 43 -11.74 5.00 0.80
CA ASP A 43 -12.39 5.87 -0.17
C ASP A 43 -12.97 7.13 0.48
N GLY A 44 -12.58 8.30 -0.04
CA GLY A 44 -12.99 9.62 0.44
C GLY A 44 -14.34 10.10 -0.09
N GLN A 45 -15.30 9.19 -0.30
CA GLN A 45 -16.60 9.44 -0.94
C GLN A 45 -16.49 9.74 -2.44
N SER A 46 -15.94 8.78 -3.19
CA SER A 46 -15.92 8.83 -4.64
C SER A 46 -17.34 8.78 -5.22
N GLU A 47 -17.55 9.51 -6.31
CA GLU A 47 -18.81 9.58 -7.07
C GLU A 47 -18.71 8.83 -8.41
N ASP A 48 -17.55 8.24 -8.70
CA ASP A 48 -17.26 7.44 -9.88
C ASP A 48 -17.18 5.94 -9.53
N ARG A 49 -16.65 5.09 -10.44
CA ARG A 49 -16.59 3.64 -10.23
C ARG A 49 -15.44 3.17 -9.32
N THR A 50 -14.75 4.08 -8.62
CA THR A 50 -13.61 3.74 -7.73
C THR A 50 -13.94 2.63 -6.74
N VAL A 51 -15.07 2.72 -6.05
CA VAL A 51 -15.49 1.74 -5.03
C VAL A 51 -15.84 0.39 -5.65
N GLU A 52 -16.47 0.39 -6.83
CA GLU A 52 -16.79 -0.83 -7.59
C GLU A 52 -15.49 -1.55 -7.99
N ILE A 53 -14.56 -0.82 -8.62
CA ILE A 53 -13.25 -1.35 -9.02
C ILE A 53 -12.52 -1.95 -7.81
N ALA A 54 -12.47 -1.25 -6.67
CA ALA A 54 -11.82 -1.77 -5.48
C ALA A 54 -12.40 -3.13 -5.02
N LYS A 55 -13.73 -3.27 -5.02
CA LYS A 55 -14.43 -4.51 -4.63
C LYS A 55 -14.15 -5.64 -5.60
N ASP A 56 -14.16 -5.39 -6.91
CA ASP A 56 -13.87 -6.39 -7.94
C ASP A 56 -12.46 -6.98 -7.80
N TYR A 57 -11.54 -6.20 -7.22
CA TYR A 57 -10.18 -6.64 -6.94
C TYR A 57 -10.03 -7.40 -5.63
N GLY A 58 -11.12 -7.57 -4.86
CA GLY A 58 -11.11 -8.24 -3.55
C GLY A 58 -10.60 -7.35 -2.42
N ALA A 59 -10.50 -6.04 -2.62
CA ALA A 59 -10.09 -5.12 -1.56
C ALA A 59 -11.18 -4.99 -0.50
N ARG A 60 -10.77 -4.84 0.76
CA ARG A 60 -11.66 -4.36 1.81
C ARG A 60 -11.83 -2.85 1.66
N VAL A 61 -13.01 -2.41 1.25
CA VAL A 61 -13.31 -0.99 1.08
C VAL A 61 -13.80 -0.38 2.39
N VAL A 62 -13.20 0.74 2.79
CA VAL A 62 -13.60 1.55 3.95
C VAL A 62 -13.93 2.96 3.47
N ILE A 63 -15.11 3.45 3.80
CA ILE A 63 -15.53 4.81 3.43
C ILE A 63 -15.10 5.79 4.54
N GLU A 64 -14.41 6.87 4.15
CA GLU A 64 -14.00 7.97 5.01
C GLU A 64 -14.82 9.23 4.68
N LEU A 65 -15.48 9.80 5.69
CA LEU A 65 -16.50 10.84 5.52
C LEU A 65 -15.95 12.26 5.65
N GLU A 66 -14.75 12.45 6.21
CA GLU A 66 -14.19 13.79 6.40
C GLU A 66 -13.74 14.46 5.09
N ARG A 67 -13.64 13.71 3.97
CA ARG A 67 -13.16 14.17 2.65
C ARG A 67 -11.84 14.94 2.67
N LYS A 68 -10.95 14.65 3.63
CA LYS A 68 -9.60 15.22 3.69
C LYS A 68 -8.61 14.17 3.26
N ARG A 69 -7.58 14.57 2.51
CA ARG A 69 -6.51 13.64 2.13
C ARG A 69 -5.91 12.94 3.36
N GLY A 70 -5.59 13.67 4.42
CA GLY A 70 -5.02 13.08 5.63
C GLY A 70 -5.96 12.12 6.38
N SER A 71 -7.28 12.29 6.28
CA SER A 71 -8.21 11.44 7.01
C SER A 71 -8.27 10.02 6.43
N THR A 72 -8.10 9.85 5.12
CA THR A 72 -8.05 8.52 4.49
C THR A 72 -6.83 7.71 4.93
N TYR A 73 -5.65 8.34 5.09
CA TYR A 73 -4.48 7.69 5.68
C TYR A 73 -4.74 7.30 7.14
N ASN A 74 -5.24 8.23 7.97
CA ASN A 74 -5.52 7.96 9.38
C ASN A 74 -6.57 6.86 9.56
N ARG A 75 -7.57 6.81 8.69
CA ARG A 75 -8.57 5.75 8.69
C ARG A 75 -7.94 4.42 8.30
N GLY A 76 -7.11 4.40 7.26
CA GLY A 76 -6.33 3.22 6.87
C GLY A 76 -5.48 2.66 8.01
N LEU A 77 -4.78 3.53 8.74
CA LEU A 77 -3.99 3.16 9.93
C LEU A 77 -4.84 2.45 10.99
N LYS A 78 -6.04 2.97 11.29
CA LYS A 78 -6.96 2.39 12.28
C LYS A 78 -7.53 1.04 11.85
N GLU A 79 -7.65 0.83 10.55
CA GLU A 79 -8.28 -0.36 9.97
C GLU A 79 -7.27 -1.49 9.74
N ALA A 80 -5.99 -1.16 9.58
CA ALA A 80 -4.89 -2.09 9.34
C ALA A 80 -4.64 -3.07 10.51
N ARG A 81 -4.36 -4.35 10.19
CA ARG A 81 -4.08 -5.42 11.17
C ARG A 81 -2.66 -5.97 11.07
N GLY A 82 -1.94 -5.59 10.01
CA GLY A 82 -0.55 -5.95 9.77
C GLY A 82 0.42 -5.45 10.83
N LYS A 83 1.52 -6.19 11.00
CA LYS A 83 2.71 -5.74 11.72
C LYS A 83 3.27 -4.47 11.06
N TYR A 84 3.18 -4.41 9.73
CA TYR A 84 3.59 -3.27 8.92
C TYR A 84 2.43 -2.75 8.07
N ILE A 85 2.47 -1.46 7.77
CA ILE A 85 1.52 -0.79 6.88
C ILE A 85 2.29 -0.23 5.70
N ALA A 86 1.85 -0.59 4.50
CA ALA A 86 2.42 -0.12 3.24
C ALA A 86 1.39 0.76 2.53
N TYR A 87 1.63 2.06 2.51
CA TYR A 87 0.80 2.99 1.76
C TYR A 87 1.23 3.04 0.30
N ILE A 88 0.27 3.09 -0.60
CA ILE A 88 0.49 3.34 -2.02
C ILE A 88 -0.64 4.22 -2.57
N ASP A 89 -0.29 5.26 -3.32
CA ASP A 89 -1.28 6.15 -3.93
C ASP A 89 -2.02 5.42 -5.07
N SER A 90 -3.29 5.76 -5.29
CA SER A 90 -4.17 5.09 -6.26
C SER A 90 -3.77 5.22 -7.73
N ASP A 91 -2.75 6.03 -8.03
CA ASP A 91 -2.18 6.28 -9.35
C ASP A 91 -0.73 5.76 -9.47
N ALA A 92 -0.26 4.99 -8.49
CA ALA A 92 1.08 4.42 -8.48
C ALA A 92 1.10 2.94 -8.88
N ILE A 93 2.22 2.51 -9.47
CA ILE A 93 2.50 1.12 -9.84
C ILE A 93 3.57 0.56 -8.89
N ALA A 94 3.21 -0.48 -8.13
CA ALA A 94 4.14 -1.15 -7.25
C ALA A 94 5.13 -2.03 -8.04
N PRO A 95 6.45 -1.91 -7.80
CA PRO A 95 7.40 -2.94 -8.21
C PRO A 95 7.06 -4.28 -7.55
N GLU A 96 7.21 -5.40 -8.27
CA GLU A 96 6.86 -6.73 -7.75
C GLU A 96 7.58 -7.07 -6.43
N THR A 97 8.80 -6.58 -6.24
CA THR A 97 9.63 -6.83 -5.06
C THR A 97 9.43 -5.81 -3.94
N TRP A 98 8.48 -4.87 -4.07
CA TRP A 98 8.33 -3.73 -3.17
C TRP A 98 8.23 -4.12 -1.69
N LEU A 99 7.25 -4.96 -1.34
CA LEU A 99 7.05 -5.40 0.05
C LEU A 99 8.22 -6.26 0.54
N ASP A 100 8.71 -7.18 -0.30
CA ASP A 100 9.82 -8.07 0.05
C ASP A 100 11.10 -7.30 0.40
N THR A 101 11.42 -6.30 -0.42
CA THR A 101 12.56 -5.39 -0.24
C THR A 101 12.41 -4.57 1.05
N ALA A 102 11.26 -3.93 1.22
CA ALA A 102 10.98 -3.10 2.38
C ALA A 102 11.06 -3.89 3.70
N ILE A 103 10.45 -5.07 3.75
CA ILE A 103 10.47 -5.92 4.94
C ILE A 103 11.86 -6.46 5.23
N SER A 104 12.59 -6.89 4.21
CA SER A 104 13.97 -7.34 4.40
C SER A 104 14.82 -6.23 5.03
N TYR A 105 14.58 -4.97 4.65
CA TYR A 105 15.27 -3.83 5.25
C TYR A 105 14.87 -3.60 6.71
N LEU A 106 13.58 -3.58 7.00
CA LEU A 106 13.06 -3.36 8.36
C LEU A 106 13.42 -4.48 9.34
N GLU A 107 13.49 -5.73 8.88
CA GLU A 107 13.87 -6.90 9.70
C GLU A 107 15.40 -7.11 9.75
N GLY A 108 16.21 -6.21 9.18
CA GLY A 108 17.68 -6.29 9.22
C GLY A 108 18.28 -7.39 8.33
N ASN A 109 17.51 -7.95 7.41
CA ASN A 109 17.92 -9.03 6.49
C ASN A 109 18.19 -8.53 5.06
N PHE A 110 18.27 -7.21 4.85
CA PHE A 110 18.45 -6.64 3.53
C PHE A 110 19.89 -6.79 3.04
N ILE A 111 20.05 -7.60 2.01
CA ILE A 111 21.29 -7.71 1.27
C ILE A 111 21.23 -6.69 0.12
N LYS A 112 22.03 -5.64 0.23
CA LYS A 112 22.10 -4.56 -0.78
C LYS A 112 22.45 -5.14 -2.15
N PRO A 113 21.57 -5.03 -3.17
CA PRO A 113 21.92 -5.39 -4.54
C PRO A 113 23.13 -4.57 -5.02
N ALA A 114 23.96 -5.14 -5.89
CA ALA A 114 25.15 -4.47 -6.42
C ALA A 114 24.83 -3.10 -7.07
N ASN A 115 23.62 -2.93 -7.60
CA ASN A 115 23.15 -1.71 -8.26
C ASN A 115 22.19 -0.87 -7.39
N TYR A 116 22.19 -1.04 -6.07
CA TYR A 116 21.31 -0.25 -5.19
C TYR A 116 21.76 1.21 -5.12
N VAL A 117 20.88 2.09 -5.59
CA VAL A 117 21.00 3.54 -5.47
C VAL A 117 20.11 4.01 -4.30
N PRO A 118 20.66 4.68 -3.26
CA PRO A 118 19.87 5.19 -2.15
C PRO A 118 18.87 6.25 -2.60
N MET A 119 17.70 6.28 -1.95
CA MET A 119 16.58 7.20 -2.27
C MET A 119 16.92 8.70 -2.23
N LYS A 120 18.05 9.11 -1.61
CA LYS A 120 18.53 10.50 -1.61
C LYS A 120 18.83 11.04 -3.01
N GLU A 121 18.91 10.18 -4.03
CA GLU A 121 19.32 10.55 -5.40
C GLU A 121 18.15 10.54 -6.41
N HIS A 122 16.95 10.09 -6.02
CA HIS A 122 15.77 10.08 -6.89
C HIS A 122 14.74 11.14 -6.47
N ARG A 123 14.76 12.31 -7.12
CA ARG A 123 13.81 13.43 -6.87
C ARG A 123 12.36 13.17 -7.34
N GLU A 124 12.03 11.98 -7.87
CA GLU A 124 10.77 11.75 -8.61
C GLU A 124 9.90 10.58 -8.13
N LEU A 125 10.18 9.94 -6.98
CA LEU A 125 9.38 8.79 -6.51
C LEU A 125 8.35 9.19 -5.43
N LYS A 126 7.06 9.11 -5.78
CA LYS A 126 5.89 9.33 -4.90
C LYS A 126 5.48 8.04 -4.16
N CYS A 127 6.37 7.40 -3.42
CA CYS A 127 6.01 6.27 -2.55
C CYS A 127 6.77 6.37 -1.23
N SER A 128 6.08 6.32 -0.10
CA SER A 128 6.66 6.33 1.25
C SER A 128 6.19 5.14 2.09
N LEU A 129 7.09 4.60 2.91
CA LEU A 129 6.83 3.57 3.91
C LEU A 129 7.12 4.16 5.29
N ALA A 130 6.26 3.92 6.27
CA ALA A 130 6.45 4.34 7.65
C ALA A 130 6.26 3.16 8.60
N GLU A 131 7.15 3.05 9.59
CA GLU A 131 7.01 2.10 10.69
C GLU A 131 5.93 2.61 11.65
N VAL A 132 4.99 1.75 12.05
CA VAL A 132 3.93 2.15 12.99
C VAL A 132 4.53 2.22 14.39
N ALA A 133 4.99 3.42 14.78
CA ALA A 133 5.09 3.77 16.18
C ALA A 133 3.66 3.83 16.73
N LYS A 134 3.31 2.90 17.63
CA LYS A 134 2.05 2.96 18.38
C LYS A 134 2.00 4.31 19.09
N TYR A 135 1.02 5.14 18.73
CA TYR A 135 0.62 6.30 19.54
C TYR A 135 -0.13 5.81 20.78
#